data_AF-A0AAU3BME7-F1
#
_entry.id   AF-A0AAU3BME7-F1
#
_cell.length_a   1.000
_cell.length_b   1.000
_cell.length_c   1.000
_cell.angle_alpha   90.00
_cell.angle_beta   90.00
_cell.angle_gamma   90.00
#
_symmetry.space_group_name_H-M   'P 1'
#
loop_
_entity.id
_entity.type
_entity.pdbx_description
1 polymer ?
#
loop_
_entity_poly.entity_id
_entity_poly.type
_entity_poly.pdbx_seq_one_letter_code
_entity_poly.pdbx_strand_id
1 'polypeptide(L)'
;MNVEIPPDVSDTASQLGAGVPYALKVLAGRLADDPDMGRPSGLPGILDVTVDGDLFEDCPHLSVGYIREPDRIEIRFLRPVRSTEPSTDADADADVEAHDPEQGRDQERPADPATAAITVRETVDAWHRITRWLQHNAPDSYAALRAGAGPGTIAALEGDLGIRIPVELCALWLLTAGDDGAKGWGCLPGNRTLMPLDAVAAFHRQMMDSQAHEDTLNAGRPDGDRITVWKPTWIPVVSYGASDRTSGLYLDATTGYLGSWSRYGEPPGEELDTLVTYLEEAADMLEAPALATRDKPGLIGEALVWLSGVTPAQEDRWQSLAS
;
A
#
# COMPACT_ATOMS: atom_id res chain seq x y z
N MET A 1 2.23 36.28 -5.88
CA MET A 1 2.88 35.01 -6.28
C MET A 1 1.84 34.13 -6.97
N ASN A 2 2.16 33.31 -7.98
CA ASN A 2 1.15 32.42 -8.57
C ASN A 2 0.97 31.18 -7.67
N VAL A 3 -0.26 30.81 -7.33
CA VAL A 3 -0.54 29.63 -6.49
C VAL A 3 -1.28 28.59 -7.31
N GLU A 4 -0.65 27.44 -7.50
CA GLU A 4 -1.19 26.31 -8.25
C GLU A 4 -1.79 25.30 -7.29
N ILE A 5 -3.05 24.91 -7.58
CA ILE A 5 -3.75 23.84 -6.90
C ILE A 5 -3.90 22.70 -7.91
N PRO A 6 -3.12 21.63 -7.78
CA PRO A 6 -3.22 20.47 -8.66
C PRO A 6 -4.63 19.84 -8.65
N PRO A 7 -5.11 19.26 -9.77
CA PRO A 7 -6.46 18.67 -9.85
C PRO A 7 -6.70 17.57 -8.82
N ASP A 8 -5.70 16.73 -8.54
CA ASP A 8 -5.71 15.69 -7.52
C ASP A 8 -5.91 16.24 -6.10
N VAL A 9 -5.31 17.40 -5.81
CA VAL A 9 -5.53 18.13 -4.55
C VAL A 9 -6.94 18.71 -4.47
N SER A 10 -7.48 19.20 -5.59
CA SER A 10 -8.86 19.70 -5.68
C SER A 10 -9.91 18.59 -5.53
N ASP A 11 -9.63 17.41 -6.07
CA ASP A 11 -10.50 16.23 -5.95
C ASP A 11 -10.47 15.71 -4.50
N THR A 12 -9.29 15.65 -3.89
CA THR A 12 -9.13 15.32 -2.46
C THR A 12 -9.87 16.33 -1.57
N ALA A 13 -9.76 17.63 -1.85
CA ALA A 13 -10.49 18.67 -1.13
C ALA A 13 -12.00 18.41 -1.15
N SER A 14 -12.55 18.05 -2.32
CA SER A 14 -13.98 17.80 -2.49
C SER A 14 -14.48 16.58 -1.71
N GLN A 15 -13.60 15.61 -1.44
CA GLN A 15 -13.92 14.41 -0.65
C GLN A 15 -13.84 14.66 0.87
N LEU A 16 -13.04 15.63 1.31
CA LEU A 16 -12.83 15.92 2.74
C LEU A 16 -13.92 16.78 3.38
N GLY A 17 -14.72 17.48 2.58
CA GLY A 17 -15.85 18.27 3.06
C GLY A 17 -16.26 19.34 2.05
N ALA A 18 -17.55 19.71 2.05
CA ALA A 18 -18.07 20.69 1.10
C ALA A 18 -17.44 22.09 1.27
N GLY A 19 -16.95 22.42 2.47
CA GLY A 19 -16.25 23.67 2.77
C GLY A 19 -14.77 23.69 2.38
N VAL A 20 -14.15 22.53 2.18
CA VAL A 20 -12.69 22.40 1.98
C VAL A 20 -12.21 23.04 0.68
N PRO A 21 -12.88 22.89 -0.48
CA PRO A 21 -12.48 23.59 -1.70
C PRO A 21 -12.50 25.12 -1.55
N TYR A 22 -13.44 25.66 -0.79
CA TYR A 22 -13.52 27.09 -0.52
C TYR A 22 -12.41 27.55 0.43
N ALA A 23 -12.17 26.80 1.50
CA ALA A 23 -11.07 27.04 2.43
C ALA A 23 -9.71 27.04 1.73
N LEU A 24 -9.51 26.11 0.79
CA LEU A 24 -8.29 26.01 -0.02
C LEU A 24 -8.10 27.21 -0.94
N LYS A 25 -9.18 27.70 -1.54
CA LYS A 25 -9.15 28.91 -2.39
C LYS A 25 -8.80 30.17 -1.58
N VAL A 26 -9.33 30.28 -0.36
CA VAL A 26 -9.00 31.38 0.56
C VAL A 26 -7.53 31.29 1.00
N LEU A 27 -7.05 30.09 1.30
CA LEU A 27 -5.65 29.86 1.64
C LEU A 27 -4.71 30.20 0.48
N ALA A 28 -5.05 29.81 -0.75
CA ALA A 28 -4.27 30.15 -1.93
C ALA A 28 -4.15 31.66 -2.13
N GLY A 29 -5.21 32.42 -1.84
CA GLY A 29 -5.17 33.88 -1.81
C GLY A 29 -4.18 34.41 -0.76
N ARG A 30 -4.19 33.86 0.45
CA ARG A 30 -3.26 34.25 1.52
C ARG A 30 -1.81 33.90 1.19
N LEU A 31 -1.55 32.74 0.60
CA LEU A 31 -0.22 32.33 0.16
C LEU A 31 0.32 33.21 -0.98
N ALA A 32 -0.57 33.72 -1.84
CA ALA A 32 -0.17 34.65 -2.89
C ALA A 32 0.36 35.98 -2.33
N ASP A 33 -0.15 36.40 -1.17
CA ASP A 33 0.16 37.65 -0.46
C ASP A 33 1.29 37.47 0.57
N ASP A 34 1.32 36.35 1.30
CA ASP A 34 2.33 35.97 2.28
C ASP A 34 2.81 34.51 2.05
N PRO A 35 3.82 34.32 1.18
CA PRO A 35 4.39 33.01 0.87
C PRO A 35 5.08 32.31 2.05
N ASP A 36 5.43 33.06 3.09
CA ASP A 36 6.24 32.63 4.22
C ASP A 36 5.39 32.34 5.48
N MET A 37 4.07 32.33 5.34
CA MET A 37 3.14 32.03 6.45
C MET A 37 3.20 30.58 6.93
N GLY A 38 3.69 29.66 6.09
CA GLY A 38 3.86 28.25 6.41
C GLY A 38 5.10 27.99 7.25
N ARG A 39 5.06 26.92 8.04
CA ARG A 39 6.22 26.45 8.81
C ARG A 39 6.90 25.32 8.07
N PRO A 40 8.23 25.13 8.17
CA PRO A 40 8.90 23.98 7.58
C PRO A 40 8.21 22.69 8.02
N SER A 41 7.69 21.94 7.05
CA SER A 41 7.24 20.58 7.28
C SER A 41 8.47 19.69 7.41
N GLY A 42 8.36 18.54 8.07
CA GLY A 42 9.44 17.54 8.14
C GLY A 42 9.88 16.99 6.77
N LEU A 43 9.20 17.39 5.68
CA LEU A 43 9.52 17.02 4.31
C LEU A 43 10.45 18.07 3.65
N PRO A 44 11.53 17.65 2.97
CA PRO A 44 12.48 18.57 2.35
C PRO A 44 11.81 19.55 1.37
N GLY A 45 11.89 20.86 1.67
CA GLY A 45 11.41 21.92 0.78
C GLY A 45 9.89 22.18 0.82
N ILE A 46 9.15 21.52 1.71
CA ILE A 46 7.70 21.72 1.88
C ILE A 46 7.42 22.55 3.15
N LEU A 47 6.51 23.50 3.03
CA LEU A 47 5.98 24.32 4.12
C LEU A 47 4.54 23.87 4.42
N ASP A 48 4.19 23.79 5.70
CA ASP A 48 2.85 23.46 6.18
C ASP A 48 2.14 24.70 6.73
N VAL A 49 0.87 24.83 6.37
CA VAL A 49 -0.05 25.83 6.92
C VAL A 49 -1.34 25.16 7.35
N THR A 50 -1.80 25.49 8.56
CA THR A 50 -3.02 24.92 9.12
C THR A 50 -4.21 25.82 8.80
N VAL A 51 -5.31 25.22 8.35
CA VAL A 51 -6.61 25.88 8.23
C VAL A 51 -7.48 25.40 9.39
N ASP A 52 -7.97 26.36 10.16
CA ASP A 52 -8.92 26.12 11.23
C ASP A 52 -10.28 25.73 10.64
N GLY A 53 -10.80 24.57 11.05
CA GLY A 53 -12.07 24.04 10.55
C GLY A 53 -13.26 24.89 10.99
N ASP A 54 -13.16 25.58 12.12
CA ASP A 54 -14.25 26.40 12.67
C ASP A 54 -14.50 27.68 11.85
N LEU A 55 -13.59 28.02 10.93
CA LEU A 55 -13.72 29.18 10.05
C LEU A 55 -14.60 28.91 8.82
N PHE A 56 -14.90 27.65 8.50
CA PHE A 56 -15.61 27.27 7.27
C PHE A 56 -16.62 26.15 7.55
N GLU A 57 -17.87 26.34 7.12
CA GLU A 57 -18.93 25.33 7.23
C GLU A 57 -18.53 24.04 6.47
N ASP A 58 -18.71 22.87 7.09
CA ASP A 58 -18.31 21.56 6.55
C ASP A 58 -16.83 21.45 6.14
N CYS A 59 -15.94 22.10 6.91
CA CYS A 59 -14.50 21.99 6.76
C CYS A 59 -13.88 21.42 8.05
N PRO A 60 -13.23 20.25 8.03
CA PRO A 60 -12.41 19.82 9.15
C PRO A 60 -11.22 20.77 9.34
N HIS A 61 -10.53 20.68 10.48
CA HIS A 61 -9.20 21.27 10.59
C HIS A 61 -8.28 20.60 9.57
N LEU A 62 -7.52 21.40 8.81
CA LEU A 62 -6.67 20.91 7.74
C LEU A 62 -5.23 21.33 7.95
N SER A 63 -4.31 20.47 7.57
CA SER A 63 -2.91 20.81 7.30
C SER A 63 -2.71 20.78 5.79
N VAL A 64 -2.20 21.87 5.25
CA VAL A 64 -1.95 22.05 3.82
C VAL A 64 -0.45 22.18 3.60
N GLY A 65 0.14 21.24 2.87
CA GLY A 65 1.55 21.28 2.49
C GLY A 65 1.73 21.94 1.14
N TYR A 66 2.68 22.86 1.03
CA TYR A 66 3.00 23.54 -0.23
C TYR A 66 4.51 23.71 -0.44
N ILE A 67 4.94 23.76 -1.69
CA ILE A 67 6.31 24.10 -2.07
C ILE A 67 6.34 25.54 -2.54
N ARG A 68 7.37 26.28 -2.12
CA ARG A 68 7.65 27.62 -2.58
C ARG A 68 8.83 27.60 -3.55
N GLU A 69 8.57 27.93 -4.81
CA GLU A 69 9.59 28.25 -5.82
C GLU A 69 9.72 29.79 -5.96
N PRO A 70 10.76 30.35 -6.61
CA PRO A 70 10.97 31.79 -6.67
C PRO A 70 9.79 32.61 -7.27
N ASP A 71 8.99 32.00 -8.14
CA ASP A 71 7.91 32.64 -8.89
C ASP A 71 6.52 32.00 -8.68
N ARG A 72 6.46 30.81 -8.06
CA ARG A 72 5.19 30.11 -7.79
C ARG A 72 5.16 29.36 -6.47
N ILE A 73 3.95 29.09 -6.02
CA ILE A 73 3.62 28.20 -4.90
C ILE A 73 2.78 27.07 -5.46
N GLU A 74 3.10 25.84 -5.10
CA GLU A 74 2.32 24.66 -5.50
C GLU A 74 1.83 23.94 -4.25
N ILE A 75 0.51 23.78 -4.12
CA ILE A 75 -0.08 22.99 -3.03
C ILE A 75 0.10 21.51 -3.37
N ARG A 76 0.70 20.75 -2.46
CA ARG A 76 1.06 19.34 -2.69
C ARG A 76 0.14 18.34 -2.02
N PHE A 77 -0.42 18.67 -0.87
CA PHE A 77 -1.34 17.77 -0.17
C PHE A 77 -2.23 18.50 0.82
N LEU A 78 -3.32 17.82 1.20
CA LEU A 78 -4.26 18.22 2.23
C LEU A 78 -4.42 17.06 3.20
N ARG A 79 -4.38 17.32 4.51
CA ARG A 79 -4.60 16.31 5.55
C ARG A 79 -5.54 16.84 6.62
N PRO A 80 -6.58 16.11 7.02
CA PRO A 80 -7.35 16.46 8.21
C PRO A 80 -6.48 16.34 9.45
N VAL A 81 -6.45 17.37 10.29
CA VAL A 81 -5.83 17.32 11.61
C VAL A 81 -6.90 16.84 12.58
N ARG A 82 -6.66 15.72 13.27
CA ARG A 82 -7.56 15.25 14.32
C ARG A 82 -7.50 16.24 15.49
N SER A 83 -8.55 17.01 15.70
CA SER A 83 -8.70 17.86 16.89
C SER A 83 -8.66 16.99 18.14
N THR A 84 -7.59 17.13 18.91
CA THR A 84 -7.55 16.67 20.30
C THR A 84 -8.07 17.85 21.12
N GLU A 85 -9.34 17.81 21.51
CA GLU A 85 -9.88 18.82 22.41
C GLU A 85 -9.20 18.72 23.80
N PRO A 86 -8.77 19.85 24.40
CA PRO A 86 -8.20 19.87 25.73
C PRO A 86 -9.33 19.85 26.77
N SER A 87 -9.37 18.81 27.59
CA SER A 87 -10.27 18.70 28.73
C SER A 87 -10.02 19.82 29.73
N THR A 88 -10.97 20.76 29.80
CA THR A 88 -11.08 21.74 30.89
C THR A 88 -12.46 21.56 31.49
N ASP A 89 -12.54 20.96 32.66
CA ASP A 89 -13.12 21.61 33.84
C ASP A 89 -13.10 20.68 35.05
N ALA A 90 -12.58 21.24 36.14
CA ALA A 90 -12.59 20.67 37.47
C ALA A 90 -13.83 21.15 38.23
N ASP A 91 -14.34 20.23 39.06
CA ASP A 91 -15.14 20.41 40.29
C ASP A 91 -16.60 20.87 40.18
N ALA A 92 -17.53 19.93 40.47
CA ALA A 92 -18.15 19.83 41.81
C ALA A 92 -19.25 18.75 41.91
N ASP A 93 -19.02 17.83 42.84
CA ASP A 93 -19.96 17.14 43.75
C ASP A 93 -21.15 16.26 43.29
N ALA A 94 -21.05 15.01 43.75
CA ALA A 94 -22.07 14.12 44.32
C ALA A 94 -23.21 13.59 43.42
N ASP A 95 -23.12 12.32 43.01
CA ASP A 95 -23.77 11.23 43.75
C ASP A 95 -23.35 9.86 43.22
N VAL A 96 -23.22 8.91 44.16
CA VAL A 96 -22.86 7.51 43.92
C VAL A 96 -24.12 6.74 43.55
N GLU A 97 -24.24 6.29 42.31
CA GLU A 97 -24.96 5.05 42.00
C GLU A 97 -24.17 4.21 41.00
N ALA A 98 -23.98 2.96 41.38
CA ALA A 98 -23.20 1.96 40.67
C ALA A 98 -23.88 1.57 39.35
N HIS A 99 -23.20 1.84 38.24
CA HIS A 99 -23.38 1.07 37.01
C HIS A 99 -22.01 0.74 36.41
N ASP A 100 -21.86 -0.53 36.07
CA ASP A 100 -20.69 -1.19 35.49
C ASP A 100 -19.91 -0.31 34.50
N PRO A 101 -18.56 -0.29 34.57
CA PRO A 101 -17.79 0.23 33.47
C PRO A 101 -17.87 -0.80 32.34
N GLU A 102 -18.73 -0.53 31.35
CA GLU A 102 -18.51 -1.02 29.98
C GLU A 102 -17.20 -0.39 29.51
N GLN A 103 -16.10 -1.03 29.89
CA GLN A 103 -14.82 -0.92 29.23
C GLN A 103 -15.11 -1.15 27.75
N GLY A 104 -14.93 -0.09 26.95
CA GLY A 104 -14.81 -0.15 25.50
C GLY A 104 -13.65 -1.07 25.15
N ARG A 105 -13.95 -2.37 25.18
CA ARG A 105 -13.21 -3.40 24.50
C ARG A 105 -13.47 -3.15 23.03
N ASP A 106 -12.59 -2.40 22.40
CA ASP A 106 -12.16 -2.74 21.05
C ASP A 106 -11.47 -4.12 21.13
N GLN A 107 -12.28 -5.14 21.40
CA GLN A 107 -11.93 -6.51 21.13
C GLN A 107 -11.96 -6.61 19.62
N GLU A 108 -10.76 -6.65 19.02
CA GLU A 108 -10.48 -7.28 17.73
C GLU A 108 -11.54 -8.34 17.44
N ARG A 109 -12.51 -7.95 16.62
CA ARG A 109 -13.57 -8.85 16.22
C ARG A 109 -12.87 -9.85 15.30
N PRO A 110 -12.72 -11.13 15.69
CA PRO A 110 -12.14 -12.11 14.78
C PRO A 110 -12.95 -12.06 13.49
N ALA A 111 -12.25 -12.01 12.35
CA ALA A 111 -12.87 -11.98 11.04
C ALA A 111 -14.03 -12.97 11.00
N ASP A 112 -15.20 -12.51 10.53
CA ASP A 112 -16.38 -13.36 10.41
C ASP A 112 -15.97 -14.63 9.66
N PRO A 113 -16.14 -15.84 10.23
CA PRO A 113 -15.74 -17.07 9.57
C PRO A 113 -16.38 -17.23 8.18
N ALA A 114 -17.54 -16.60 7.94
CA ALA A 114 -18.15 -16.56 6.62
C ALA A 114 -17.34 -15.70 5.63
N THR A 115 -16.90 -14.50 6.03
CA THR A 115 -16.04 -13.63 5.21
C THR A 115 -14.70 -14.29 4.93
N ALA A 116 -14.06 -14.89 5.93
CA ALA A 116 -12.80 -15.61 5.75
C ALA A 116 -12.94 -16.77 4.74
N ALA A 117 -14.04 -17.52 4.78
CA ALA A 117 -14.29 -18.60 3.82
C ALA A 117 -14.51 -18.08 2.39
N ILE A 118 -15.16 -16.92 2.23
CA ILE A 118 -15.33 -16.26 0.93
C ILE A 118 -13.96 -15.83 0.37
N THR A 119 -13.17 -15.13 1.17
CA THR A 119 -11.82 -14.66 0.79
C THR A 119 -10.90 -15.81 0.38
N VAL A 120 -10.93 -16.93 1.11
CA VAL A 120 -10.17 -18.14 0.75
C VAL A 120 -10.61 -18.67 -0.61
N ARG A 121 -11.93 -18.78 -0.85
CA ARG A 121 -12.45 -19.27 -2.12
C ARG A 121 -12.05 -18.36 -3.29
N GLU A 122 -12.21 -17.05 -3.14
CA GLU A 122 -11.87 -16.07 -4.18
C GLU A 122 -10.37 -16.09 -4.52
N THR A 123 -9.51 -16.19 -3.49
CA THR A 123 -8.06 -16.36 -3.68
C THR A 123 -7.74 -17.63 -4.48
N VAL A 124 -8.34 -18.75 -4.09
CA VAL A 124 -8.14 -20.06 -4.74
C VAL A 124 -8.63 -20.02 -6.19
N ASP A 125 -9.80 -19.45 -6.43
CA ASP A 125 -10.41 -19.35 -7.76
C ASP A 125 -9.56 -18.46 -8.69
N ALA A 126 -9.15 -17.28 -8.22
CA ALA A 126 -8.28 -16.36 -8.97
C ALA A 126 -6.92 -17.01 -9.33
N TRP A 127 -6.28 -17.68 -8.36
CA TRP A 127 -5.01 -18.37 -8.61
C TRP A 127 -5.16 -19.55 -9.57
N HIS A 128 -6.27 -20.29 -9.50
CA HIS A 128 -6.55 -21.36 -10.45
C HIS A 128 -6.77 -20.86 -11.88
N ARG A 129 -7.39 -19.69 -12.04
CA ARG A 129 -7.52 -19.03 -13.35
C ARG A 129 -6.16 -18.68 -13.93
N ILE A 130 -5.31 -18.00 -13.16
CA ILE A 130 -3.92 -17.67 -13.54
C ILE A 130 -3.16 -18.93 -13.94
N THR A 131 -3.10 -19.93 -13.06
CA THR A 131 -2.30 -21.14 -13.30
C THR A 131 -2.80 -21.99 -14.46
N ARG A 132 -4.12 -22.10 -14.66
CA ARG A 132 -4.69 -22.78 -15.84
C ARG A 132 -4.33 -22.05 -17.13
N TRP A 133 -4.39 -20.73 -17.10
CA TRP A 133 -4.00 -19.91 -18.24
C TRP A 133 -2.52 -20.11 -18.57
N LEU A 134 -1.64 -20.04 -17.56
CA LEU A 134 -0.20 -20.25 -17.72
C LEU A 134 0.12 -21.64 -18.27
N GLN A 135 -0.53 -22.68 -17.74
CA GLN A 135 -0.32 -24.05 -18.21
C GLN A 135 -0.60 -24.23 -19.70
N HIS A 136 -1.58 -23.50 -20.25
CA HIS A 136 -1.96 -23.59 -21.65
C HIS A 136 -1.15 -22.67 -22.57
N ASN A 137 -0.88 -21.43 -22.13
CA ASN A 137 -0.37 -20.37 -22.99
C ASN A 137 1.11 -20.02 -22.72
N ALA A 138 1.62 -20.26 -21.52
CA ALA A 138 2.96 -19.89 -21.09
C ALA A 138 3.61 -21.00 -20.22
N PRO A 139 3.88 -22.19 -20.80
CA PRO A 139 4.32 -23.35 -20.04
C PRO A 139 5.67 -23.16 -19.35
N ASP A 140 6.58 -22.31 -19.88
CA ASP A 140 7.83 -21.96 -19.18
C ASP A 140 7.52 -21.22 -17.87
N SER A 141 6.57 -20.27 -17.89
CA SER A 141 6.14 -19.52 -16.71
C SER A 141 5.39 -20.40 -15.72
N TYR A 142 4.57 -21.35 -16.20
CA TYR A 142 3.94 -22.34 -15.34
C TYR A 142 4.98 -23.23 -14.64
N ALA A 143 6.01 -23.67 -15.35
CA ALA A 143 7.07 -24.51 -14.80
C ALA A 143 7.97 -23.80 -13.77
N ALA A 144 7.99 -22.46 -13.76
CA ALA A 144 8.71 -21.65 -12.78
C ALA A 144 7.98 -21.50 -11.44
N LEU A 145 6.69 -21.84 -11.39
CA LEU A 145 5.92 -21.82 -10.14
C LEU A 145 6.36 -22.95 -9.21
N ARG A 146 6.57 -22.61 -7.94
CA ARG A 146 6.88 -23.59 -6.91
C ARG A 146 5.63 -24.34 -6.49
N ALA A 147 5.81 -25.61 -6.12
CA ALA A 147 4.74 -26.38 -5.50
C ALA A 147 4.25 -25.70 -4.21
N GLY A 148 2.96 -25.82 -3.92
CA GLY A 148 2.35 -25.28 -2.71
C GLY A 148 3.03 -25.77 -1.42
N ALA A 149 3.08 -24.90 -0.43
CA ALA A 149 3.64 -25.20 0.88
C ALA A 149 2.70 -26.08 1.71
N GLY A 150 3.27 -26.93 2.55
CA GLY A 150 2.49 -27.68 3.54
C GLY A 150 2.05 -26.78 4.69
N PRO A 151 0.92 -27.08 5.38
CA PRO A 151 0.45 -26.30 6.53
C PRO A 151 1.49 -26.14 7.65
N GLY A 152 2.33 -27.16 7.87
CA GLY A 152 3.41 -27.10 8.86
C GLY A 152 4.51 -26.09 8.51
N THR A 153 4.80 -25.90 7.22
CA THR A 153 5.77 -24.89 6.76
C THR A 153 5.21 -23.48 6.95
N ILE A 154 3.92 -23.27 6.67
CA ILE A 154 3.26 -21.98 6.87
C ILE A 154 3.19 -21.66 8.37
N ALA A 155 2.87 -22.64 9.22
CA ALA A 155 2.86 -22.45 10.67
C ALA A 155 4.26 -22.14 11.25
N ALA A 156 5.32 -22.74 10.69
CA ALA A 156 6.70 -22.38 11.05
C ALA A 156 7.03 -20.94 10.66
N LEU A 157 6.62 -20.52 9.45
CA LEU A 157 6.76 -19.12 9.01
C LEU A 157 5.99 -18.15 9.91
N GLU A 158 4.76 -18.52 10.33
CA GLU A 158 3.97 -17.72 11.29
C GLU A 158 4.75 -17.49 12.60
N GLY A 159 5.38 -18.55 13.11
CA GLY A 159 6.23 -18.50 14.29
C GLY A 159 7.49 -17.65 14.09
N ASP A 160 8.14 -17.75 12.93
CA ASP A 160 9.34 -16.98 12.60
C ASP A 160 9.06 -15.48 12.44
N LEU A 161 7.91 -15.13 11.85
CA LEU A 161 7.48 -13.75 11.67
C LEU A 161 6.91 -13.15 12.97
N GLY A 162 6.36 -13.98 13.85
CA GLY A 162 5.64 -13.54 15.05
C GLY A 162 4.31 -12.84 14.75
N ILE A 163 3.74 -13.09 13.57
CA ILE A 163 2.51 -12.45 13.07
C ILE A 163 1.58 -13.56 12.61
N ARG A 164 0.29 -13.45 12.90
CA ARG A 164 -0.72 -14.34 12.31
C ARG A 164 -0.84 -14.09 10.81
N ILE A 165 -0.67 -15.14 10.00
CA ILE A 165 -0.73 -15.01 8.55
C ILE A 165 -2.20 -14.83 8.11
N PRO A 166 -2.54 -13.79 7.31
CA PRO A 166 -3.89 -13.62 6.77
C PRO A 166 -4.36 -14.82 5.93
N VAL A 167 -5.67 -15.08 5.93
CA VAL A 167 -6.24 -16.32 5.38
C VAL A 167 -6.06 -16.44 3.86
N GLU A 168 -6.13 -15.32 3.15
CA GLU A 168 -5.85 -15.18 1.72
C GLU A 168 -4.40 -15.58 1.41
N LEU A 169 -3.44 -15.12 2.19
CA LEU A 169 -2.03 -15.40 1.95
C LEU A 169 -1.71 -16.86 2.28
N CYS A 170 -2.31 -17.41 3.33
CA CYS A 170 -2.24 -18.84 3.63
C CYS A 170 -2.81 -19.69 2.48
N ALA A 171 -4.00 -19.33 1.96
CA ALA A 171 -4.62 -20.02 0.84
C ALA A 171 -3.74 -19.98 -0.42
N LEU A 172 -3.17 -18.83 -0.74
CA LEU A 172 -2.23 -18.69 -1.86
C LEU A 172 -0.99 -19.57 -1.67
N TRP A 173 -0.38 -19.54 -0.48
CA TRP A 173 0.84 -20.32 -0.20
C TRP A 173 0.63 -21.84 -0.19
N LEU A 174 -0.57 -22.31 0.16
CA LEU A 174 -0.96 -23.71 0.00
C LEU A 174 -1.01 -24.14 -1.48
N LEU A 175 -1.22 -23.20 -2.40
CA LEU A 175 -1.27 -23.47 -3.85
C LEU A 175 0.09 -23.26 -4.52
N THR A 176 0.85 -22.26 -4.09
CA THR A 176 2.17 -21.92 -4.64
C THR A 176 3.11 -21.39 -3.56
N ALA A 177 4.30 -21.98 -3.41
CA ALA A 177 5.30 -21.50 -2.45
C ALA A 177 6.24 -20.44 -3.07
N GLY A 178 5.78 -19.70 -4.08
CA GLY A 178 6.53 -18.65 -4.77
C GLY A 178 6.73 -18.91 -6.25
N ASP A 179 7.41 -17.98 -6.91
CA ASP A 179 7.70 -17.98 -8.34
C ASP A 179 9.21 -17.73 -8.55
N ASP A 180 9.89 -18.67 -9.21
CA ASP A 180 11.32 -18.54 -9.55
C ASP A 180 11.56 -17.70 -10.81
N GLY A 181 10.50 -17.31 -11.51
CA GLY A 181 10.51 -16.51 -12.74
C GLY A 181 11.00 -17.30 -13.96
N ALA A 182 10.21 -17.29 -15.03
CA ALA A 182 10.65 -17.86 -16.31
C ALA A 182 11.58 -16.88 -17.01
N LYS A 183 12.86 -17.26 -17.17
CA LYS A 183 13.88 -16.44 -17.85
C LYS A 183 14.03 -15.04 -17.21
N GLY A 184 13.74 -14.93 -15.91
CA GLY A 184 13.79 -13.68 -15.15
C GLY A 184 12.48 -12.90 -15.08
N TRP A 185 11.43 -13.32 -15.79
CA TRP A 185 10.10 -12.69 -15.75
C TRP A 185 9.17 -13.45 -14.81
N GLY A 186 8.58 -12.74 -13.86
CA GLY A 186 7.55 -13.29 -12.99
C GLY A 186 6.18 -13.32 -13.64
N CYS A 187 5.29 -14.15 -13.08
CA CYS A 187 3.96 -14.36 -13.63
C CYS A 187 2.97 -13.24 -13.32
N LEU A 188 3.28 -12.34 -12.38
CA LEU A 188 2.38 -11.25 -11.97
C LEU A 188 2.62 -9.96 -12.76
N PRO A 189 1.62 -9.05 -12.85
CA PRO A 189 1.74 -7.78 -13.54
C PRO A 189 3.00 -7.00 -13.16
N GLY A 190 3.65 -6.37 -14.14
CA GLY A 190 4.96 -5.78 -13.92
C GLY A 190 6.14 -6.75 -14.05
N ASN A 191 5.90 -7.99 -14.51
CA ASN A 191 6.88 -9.10 -14.45
C ASN A 191 7.34 -9.44 -13.03
N ARG A 192 6.48 -9.15 -12.06
CA ARG A 192 6.73 -9.35 -10.64
C ARG A 192 6.59 -10.82 -10.27
N THR A 193 7.28 -11.23 -9.22
CA THR A 193 7.29 -12.61 -8.73
C THR A 193 6.70 -12.72 -7.34
N LEU A 194 5.93 -13.78 -7.10
CA LEU A 194 5.58 -14.19 -5.75
C LEU A 194 6.84 -14.61 -5.00
N MET A 195 7.09 -13.98 -3.86
CA MET A 195 8.28 -14.26 -3.06
C MET A 195 8.19 -15.67 -2.47
N PRO A 196 9.26 -16.48 -2.59
CA PRO A 196 9.35 -17.74 -1.87
C PRO A 196 9.35 -17.57 -0.35
N LEU A 197 8.80 -18.52 0.40
CA LEU A 197 8.64 -18.41 1.85
C LEU A 197 9.96 -18.14 2.61
N ASP A 198 11.06 -18.73 2.17
CA ASP A 198 12.39 -18.48 2.74
C ASP A 198 12.88 -17.05 2.47
N ALA A 199 12.56 -16.51 1.29
CA ALA A 199 12.82 -15.12 0.94
C ALA A 199 11.94 -14.15 1.76
N VAL A 200 10.68 -14.50 2.01
CA VAL A 200 9.76 -13.72 2.86
C VAL A 200 10.33 -13.57 4.27
N ALA A 201 10.70 -14.68 4.92
CA ALA A 201 11.27 -14.66 6.26
C ALA A 201 12.60 -13.88 6.31
N ALA A 202 13.49 -14.11 5.34
CA ALA A 202 14.77 -13.43 5.29
C ALA A 202 14.63 -11.92 5.07
N PHE A 203 13.75 -11.50 4.17
CA PHE A 203 13.51 -10.10 3.85
C PHE A 203 12.80 -9.38 5.00
N HIS A 204 11.77 -10.00 5.60
CA HIS A 204 11.08 -9.43 6.76
C HIS A 204 12.05 -9.17 7.91
N ARG A 205 12.90 -10.14 8.27
CA ARG A 205 13.94 -9.96 9.29
C ARG A 205 14.90 -8.83 8.94
N GLN A 206 15.39 -8.78 7.69
CA GLN A 206 16.28 -7.71 7.24
C GLN A 206 15.63 -6.32 7.36
N MET A 207 14.33 -6.21 7.04
CA MET A 207 13.60 -4.96 7.15
C MET A 207 13.32 -4.59 8.61
N MET A 208 13.05 -5.58 9.47
CA MET A 208 12.94 -5.36 10.91
C MET A 208 14.25 -4.89 11.54
N ASP A 209 15.39 -5.45 11.13
CA ASP A 209 16.71 -4.98 11.55
C ASP A 209 16.96 -3.53 11.08
N SER A 210 16.52 -3.20 9.86
CA SER A 210 16.61 -1.84 9.32
C SER A 210 15.69 -0.86 10.07
N GLN A 211 14.48 -1.29 10.44
CA GLN A 211 13.58 -0.51 11.28
C GLN A 211 14.18 -0.28 12.67
N ALA A 212 14.78 -1.29 13.30
CA ALA A 212 15.43 -1.14 14.60
C ALA A 212 16.60 -0.15 14.56
N HIS A 213 17.36 -0.14 13.46
CA HIS A 213 18.36 0.90 13.21
C HIS A 213 17.72 2.29 13.08
N GLU A 214 16.66 2.41 12.28
CA GLU A 214 15.94 3.67 12.11
C GLU A 214 15.32 4.16 13.44
N ASP A 215 14.82 3.27 14.29
CA ASP A 215 14.28 3.60 15.60
C ASP A 215 15.32 4.26 16.51
N THR A 216 16.59 3.83 16.39
CA THR A 216 17.71 4.47 17.10
C THR A 216 17.93 5.90 16.60
N LEU A 217 17.76 6.16 15.30
CA LEU A 217 17.84 7.50 14.72
C LEU A 217 16.62 8.34 15.08
N ASN A 218 15.43 7.73 15.08
CA ASN A 218 14.15 8.34 15.43
C ASN A 218 14.08 8.78 16.90
N ALA A 219 14.87 8.19 17.80
CA ALA A 219 14.92 8.58 19.21
C ALA A 219 15.29 10.06 19.42
N GLY A 220 16.04 10.65 18.48
CA GLY A 220 16.39 12.07 18.48
C GLY A 220 15.44 12.96 17.68
N ARG A 221 14.41 12.40 17.04
CA ARG A 221 13.50 13.13 16.15
C ARG A 221 12.16 13.45 16.83
N PRO A 222 11.56 14.62 16.56
CA PRO A 222 10.16 14.88 16.86
C PRO A 222 9.25 13.79 16.25
N ASP A 223 8.11 13.50 16.87
CA ASP A 223 7.20 12.43 16.44
C ASP A 223 6.77 12.55 14.96
N GLY A 224 6.57 13.77 14.46
CA GLY A 224 6.20 14.05 13.07
C GLY A 224 7.31 13.81 12.03
N ASP A 225 8.57 13.71 12.49
CA ASP A 225 9.75 13.50 11.64
C ASP A 225 10.28 12.06 11.74
N ARG A 226 9.58 11.19 12.48
CA ARG A 226 9.95 9.79 12.59
C ARG A 226 9.71 9.07 11.28
N ILE A 227 10.71 8.32 10.84
CA ILE A 227 10.64 7.54 9.61
C ILE A 227 10.26 6.11 9.98
N THR A 228 9.22 5.59 9.32
CA THR A 228 8.89 4.16 9.36
C THR A 228 9.39 3.52 8.07
N VAL A 229 10.42 2.68 8.19
CA VAL A 229 10.99 1.87 7.10
C VAL A 229 10.17 0.60 6.91
N TRP A 230 9.74 -0.03 8.00
CA TRP A 230 8.96 -1.25 7.98
C TRP A 230 8.09 -1.38 9.23
N LYS A 231 6.86 -1.89 9.10
CA LYS A 231 6.04 -2.25 10.26
C LYS A 231 6.14 -3.75 10.53
N PRO A 232 6.05 -4.18 11.80
CA PRO A 232 6.02 -5.60 12.13
C PRO A 232 4.97 -6.37 11.32
N THR A 233 3.78 -5.80 11.10
CA THR A 233 2.66 -6.45 10.42
C THR A 233 2.78 -6.53 8.89
N TRP A 234 3.80 -5.92 8.30
CA TRP A 234 4.00 -5.93 6.85
C TRP A 234 4.71 -7.20 6.42
N ILE A 235 3.98 -8.10 5.77
CA ILE A 235 4.50 -9.36 5.26
C ILE A 235 4.87 -9.14 3.79
N PRO A 236 6.15 -9.26 3.37
CA PRO A 236 6.52 -9.10 1.97
C PRO A 236 5.95 -10.28 1.15
N VAL A 237 5.24 -10.01 0.06
CA VAL A 237 4.55 -11.04 -0.74
C VAL A 237 5.05 -11.08 -2.18
N VAL A 238 5.36 -9.93 -2.76
CA VAL A 238 5.74 -9.81 -4.17
C VAL A 238 7.05 -9.04 -4.27
N SER A 239 7.95 -9.47 -5.14
CA SER A 239 9.18 -8.73 -5.49
C SER A 239 9.15 -8.29 -6.96
N TYR A 240 9.96 -7.27 -7.30
CA TYR A 240 10.08 -6.74 -8.66
C TYR A 240 10.45 -7.83 -9.67
N GLY A 241 11.27 -8.80 -9.27
CA GLY A 241 11.48 -10.04 -10.00
C GLY A 241 12.11 -11.12 -9.13
N ALA A 242 12.33 -12.30 -9.70
CA ALA A 242 12.81 -13.48 -8.95
C ALA A 242 14.13 -13.25 -8.20
N SER A 243 15.02 -12.46 -8.82
CA SER A 243 16.33 -12.09 -8.27
C SER A 243 16.42 -10.63 -7.84
N ASP A 244 15.36 -9.84 -8.09
CA ASP A 244 15.34 -8.41 -7.80
C ASP A 244 14.35 -8.12 -6.66
N ARG A 245 14.92 -7.80 -5.50
CA ARG A 245 14.20 -7.41 -4.28
C ARG A 245 14.43 -5.93 -3.95
N THR A 246 14.61 -5.10 -4.98
CA THR A 246 14.78 -3.66 -4.79
C THR A 246 13.45 -2.95 -4.59
N SER A 247 12.34 -3.51 -5.07
CA SER A 247 10.99 -3.07 -4.80
C SER A 247 10.01 -4.25 -4.85
N GLY A 248 8.79 -4.04 -4.38
CA GLY A 248 7.79 -5.09 -4.31
C GLY A 248 6.52 -4.67 -3.59
N LEU A 249 5.69 -5.66 -3.25
CA LEU A 249 4.47 -5.48 -2.46
C LEU A 249 4.58 -6.22 -1.13
N TYR A 250 4.01 -5.64 -0.09
CA TYR A 250 3.72 -6.30 1.18
C TYR A 250 2.21 -6.40 1.37
N LEU A 251 1.77 -7.34 2.20
CA LEU A 251 0.43 -7.41 2.76
C LEU A 251 0.51 -6.95 4.23
N ASP A 252 -0.25 -5.93 4.59
CA ASP A 252 -0.35 -5.51 5.99
C ASP A 252 -1.36 -6.40 6.71
N ALA A 253 -0.86 -7.29 7.58
CA ALA A 253 -1.70 -8.22 8.33
C ALA A 253 -2.71 -7.53 9.27
N THR A 254 -2.53 -6.24 9.56
CA THR A 254 -3.49 -5.45 10.36
C THR A 254 -4.69 -5.03 9.52
N THR A 255 -4.46 -4.60 8.29
CA THR A 255 -5.49 -3.95 7.46
C THR A 255 -6.05 -4.87 6.37
N GLY A 256 -5.31 -5.92 5.98
CA GLY A 256 -5.63 -6.80 4.86
C GLY A 256 -5.33 -6.19 3.49
N TYR A 257 -4.75 -5.00 3.44
CA TYR A 257 -4.40 -4.32 2.20
C TYR A 257 -2.95 -4.56 1.82
N LEU A 258 -2.72 -4.55 0.51
CA LEU A 258 -1.40 -4.47 -0.05
C LEU A 258 -0.81 -3.07 0.17
N GLY A 259 0.49 -2.98 0.04
CA GLY A 259 1.22 -1.73 -0.03
C GLY A 259 2.52 -1.94 -0.75
N SER A 260 3.08 -0.88 -1.30
CA SER A 260 4.33 -0.96 -2.03
C SER A 260 5.53 -0.66 -1.12
N TRP A 261 6.64 -1.32 -1.42
CA TRP A 261 7.92 -1.02 -0.80
C TRP A 261 8.99 -0.85 -1.87
N SER A 262 9.96 0.00 -1.56
CA SER A 262 11.09 0.31 -2.42
C SER A 262 12.32 0.60 -1.58
N ARG A 263 13.48 0.10 -2.01
CA ARG A 263 14.79 0.40 -1.41
C ARG A 263 15.12 1.89 -1.40
N TYR A 264 14.42 2.67 -2.24
CA TYR A 264 14.65 4.11 -2.37
C TYR A 264 13.82 4.93 -1.39
N GLY A 265 13.06 4.28 -0.50
CA GLY A 265 12.30 4.98 0.55
C GLY A 265 11.18 5.84 -0.01
N GLU A 266 10.65 5.48 -1.18
CA GLU A 266 9.40 6.06 -1.66
C GLU A 266 8.33 5.83 -0.59
N PRO A 267 7.51 6.87 -0.26
CA PRO A 267 6.45 6.69 0.71
C PRO A 267 5.60 5.48 0.26
N PRO A 268 5.21 4.58 1.19
CA PRO A 268 4.42 3.41 0.83
C PRO A 268 3.21 3.91 0.03
N GLY A 269 3.18 3.57 -1.25
CA GLY A 269 2.08 3.96 -2.11
C GLY A 269 0.81 3.31 -1.57
N GLU A 270 -0.29 4.04 -1.59
CA GLU A 270 -1.61 3.52 -1.28
C GLU A 270 -2.05 2.54 -2.39
N GLU A 271 -1.47 1.34 -2.40
CA GLU A 271 -2.02 0.22 -3.15
C GLU A 271 -3.10 -0.43 -2.29
N LEU A 272 -4.24 0.26 -2.15
CA LEU A 272 -5.40 -0.15 -1.33
C LEU A 272 -6.13 -1.39 -1.87
N ASP A 273 -5.45 -2.21 -2.66
CA ASP A 273 -5.96 -3.48 -3.12
C ASP A 273 -5.84 -4.52 -2.02
N THR A 274 -6.79 -5.43 -1.96
CA THR A 274 -6.59 -6.69 -1.24
C THR A 274 -5.79 -7.65 -2.12
N LEU A 275 -5.18 -8.68 -1.51
CA LEU A 275 -4.51 -9.73 -2.29
C LEU A 275 -5.49 -10.42 -3.26
N VAL A 276 -6.76 -10.58 -2.88
CA VAL A 276 -7.81 -11.13 -3.75
C VAL A 276 -7.99 -10.26 -4.98
N THR A 277 -8.26 -8.97 -4.80
CA THR A 277 -8.48 -8.01 -5.90
C THR A 277 -7.29 -7.98 -6.86
N TYR A 278 -6.07 -7.97 -6.33
CA TYR A 278 -4.85 -8.00 -7.13
C TYR A 278 -4.75 -9.27 -8.00
N LEU A 279 -5.05 -10.44 -7.43
CA LEU A 279 -5.01 -11.71 -8.16
C LEU A 279 -6.16 -11.84 -9.17
N GLU A 280 -7.35 -11.35 -8.84
CA GLU A 280 -8.50 -11.32 -9.76
C GLU A 280 -8.21 -10.45 -10.97
N GLU A 281 -7.68 -9.25 -10.75
CA GLU A 281 -7.28 -8.36 -11.85
C GLU A 281 -6.17 -8.98 -12.70
N ALA A 282 -5.18 -9.65 -12.09
CA ALA A 282 -4.15 -10.38 -12.82
C ALA A 282 -4.76 -11.50 -13.68
N ALA A 283 -5.73 -12.26 -13.16
CA ALA A 283 -6.46 -13.29 -13.90
C ALA A 283 -7.25 -12.69 -15.06
N ASP A 284 -7.99 -11.60 -14.82
CA ASP A 284 -8.80 -10.91 -15.82
C ASP A 284 -7.93 -10.36 -16.95
N MET A 285 -6.76 -9.78 -16.64
CA MET A 285 -5.81 -9.32 -17.66
C MET A 285 -5.28 -10.46 -18.52
N LEU A 286 -5.04 -11.64 -17.96
CA LEU A 286 -4.60 -12.81 -18.73
C LEU A 286 -5.72 -13.39 -19.61
N GLU A 287 -6.94 -13.47 -19.09
CA GLU A 287 -8.09 -14.04 -19.80
C GLU A 287 -8.68 -13.09 -20.85
N ALA A 288 -8.60 -11.77 -20.61
CA ALA A 288 -9.04 -10.72 -21.52
C ALA A 288 -7.96 -9.64 -21.75
N PRO A 289 -6.83 -9.95 -22.41
CA PRO A 289 -5.69 -9.03 -22.60
C PRO A 289 -6.04 -7.70 -23.26
N ALA A 290 -7.08 -7.68 -24.11
CA ALA A 290 -7.55 -6.46 -24.78
C ALA A 290 -8.15 -5.43 -23.81
N LEU A 291 -8.60 -5.86 -22.63
CA LEU A 291 -9.21 -5.02 -21.59
C LEU A 291 -8.26 -4.74 -20.43
N ALA A 292 -6.98 -5.12 -20.56
CA ALA A 292 -6.03 -4.98 -19.46
C ALA A 292 -5.79 -3.51 -19.08
N THR A 293 -5.96 -3.20 -17.80
CA THR A 293 -5.95 -1.83 -17.26
C THR A 293 -4.60 -1.42 -16.69
N ARG A 294 -3.84 -2.34 -16.08
CA ARG A 294 -2.54 -2.06 -15.44
C ARG A 294 -1.36 -2.31 -16.36
N ASP A 295 -1.31 -3.49 -16.94
CA ASP A 295 -0.19 -3.94 -17.77
C ASP A 295 -0.68 -4.92 -18.82
N LYS A 296 0.01 -4.98 -19.97
CA LYS A 296 -0.43 -5.82 -21.08
C LYS A 296 0.34 -7.14 -21.06
N PRO A 297 -0.34 -8.30 -20.94
CA PRO A 297 0.34 -9.57 -21.05
C PRO A 297 0.67 -9.87 -22.52
N GLY A 298 1.84 -10.45 -22.72
CA GLY A 298 2.27 -11.01 -23.99
C GLY A 298 3.21 -12.17 -23.77
N LEU A 299 3.76 -12.71 -24.86
CA LEU A 299 4.67 -13.85 -24.82
C LEU A 299 6.02 -13.51 -25.44
N ILE A 300 7.10 -14.02 -24.86
CA ILE A 300 8.40 -14.15 -25.52
C ILE A 300 8.76 -15.64 -25.55
N GLY A 301 8.46 -16.30 -26.68
CA GLY A 301 8.49 -17.76 -26.76
C GLY A 301 7.36 -18.36 -25.93
N GLU A 302 7.69 -19.26 -25.00
CA GLU A 302 6.73 -19.94 -24.11
C GLU A 302 6.63 -19.30 -22.71
N ALA A 303 7.24 -18.12 -22.52
CA ALA A 303 7.21 -17.38 -21.25
C ALA A 303 6.26 -16.18 -21.35
N LEU A 304 5.42 -16.01 -20.32
CA LEU A 304 4.63 -14.81 -20.08
C LEU A 304 5.59 -13.64 -19.80
N VAL A 305 5.37 -12.55 -20.51
CA VAL A 305 6.09 -11.28 -20.31
C VAL A 305 5.09 -10.15 -20.36
N TRP A 306 5.05 -9.36 -19.31
CA TRP A 306 4.22 -8.16 -19.24
C TRP A 306 4.94 -6.99 -19.91
N LEU A 307 4.21 -6.16 -20.65
CA LEU A 307 4.77 -5.11 -21.51
C LEU A 307 5.70 -4.16 -20.77
N SER A 308 5.41 -3.83 -19.52
CA SER A 308 6.24 -2.93 -18.70
C SER A 308 7.69 -3.40 -18.47
N GLY A 309 7.98 -4.70 -18.58
CA GLY A 309 9.32 -5.28 -18.47
C GLY A 309 9.95 -5.67 -19.81
N VAL A 310 9.29 -5.34 -20.92
CA VAL A 310 9.87 -5.51 -22.26
C VAL A 310 10.84 -4.36 -22.51
N THR A 311 12.10 -4.71 -22.75
CA THR A 311 13.10 -3.72 -23.19
C THR A 311 13.00 -3.45 -24.70
N PRO A 312 13.51 -2.32 -25.21
CA PRO A 312 13.52 -2.04 -26.65
C PRO A 312 14.18 -3.15 -27.50
N ALA A 313 15.17 -3.85 -26.93
CA ALA A 313 15.82 -4.98 -27.60
C ALA A 313 14.96 -6.25 -27.69
N GLN A 314 13.83 -6.29 -26.98
CA GLN A 314 12.91 -7.42 -26.88
C GLN A 314 11.56 -7.16 -27.54
N GLU A 315 11.26 -5.92 -27.95
CA GLU A 315 9.99 -5.53 -28.58
C GLU A 315 9.64 -6.40 -29.79
N ASP A 316 10.59 -6.64 -30.70
CA ASP A 316 10.37 -7.45 -31.90
C ASP A 316 10.04 -8.93 -31.60
N ARG A 317 10.35 -9.41 -30.39
CA ARG A 317 10.11 -10.79 -29.95
C ARG A 317 8.86 -10.93 -29.11
N TRP A 318 8.31 -9.82 -28.63
CA TRP A 318 7.16 -9.79 -27.76
C TRP A 318 5.89 -9.87 -28.59
N GLN A 319 5.09 -10.89 -28.32
CA GLN A 319 3.82 -11.14 -29.00
C GLN A 319 2.68 -10.73 -28.08
N SER A 320 1.99 -9.66 -28.45
CA SER A 320 0.77 -9.22 -27.75
C SER A 320 -0.30 -10.31 -27.78
N LEU A 321 -0.95 -10.54 -26.64
CA LEU A 321 -2.11 -11.42 -26.54
C LEU A 321 -3.44 -10.67 -26.78
N ALA A 322 -3.41 -9.34 -26.85
CA ALA A 322 -4.54 -8.54 -27.29
C ALA A 322 -4.59 -8.56 -28.83
N SER A 323 -5.31 -9.52 -29.40
CA SER A 323 -5.67 -9.56 -30.83
C SER A 323 -7.16 -9.31 -31.00
#